data_AF-A0A355B1N8-F1
#
_entry.id   AF-A0A355B1N8-F1
#
_cell.length_a   1.000
_cell.length_b   1.000
_cell.length_c   1.000
_cell.angle_alpha   90.00
_cell.angle_beta   90.00
_cell.angle_gamma   90.00
#
_symmetry.space_group_name_H-M   'P 1'
#
loop_
_entity.id
_entity.type
_entity.pdbx_description
1 polymer ?
#
loop_
_entity_poly.entity_id
_entity_poly.type
_entity_poly.pdbx_seq_one_letter_code
_entity_poly.pdbx_strand_id
1 'polypeptide(L)' 'MDYNWTARGDLPRETLTRLAGAFLKLSAINPEHRKILALQRAEGYVLALPGDFKGIESAAREAGLLKKMPTQ' A
#
# COMPACT_ATOMS: atom_id res chain seq x y z
N MET A 1 8.76 2.09 -4.29
CA MET A 1 8.21 1.52 -3.06
C MET A 1 7.78 0.11 -3.41
N ASP A 2 8.45 -0.90 -2.89
CA ASP A 2 8.26 -2.27 -3.37
C ASP A 2 7.21 -3.05 -2.55
N TYR A 3 6.72 -2.43 -1.48
CA TYR A 3 5.74 -2.98 -0.55
C TYR A 3 4.56 -2.02 -0.39
N ASN A 4 3.34 -2.56 -0.40
CA ASN A 4 2.13 -1.81 -0.12
C ASN A 4 1.15 -2.67 0.69
N TRP A 5 0.26 -2.02 1.44
CA TRP A 5 -0.89 -2.67 2.06
C TRP A 5 -2.06 -2.62 1.07
N THR A 6 -2.48 -3.78 0.56
CA THR A 6 -3.68 -3.92 -0.28
C THR A 6 -4.84 -4.45 0.57
N ALA A 7 -6.02 -3.86 0.40
CA ALA A 7 -7.27 -4.34 0.99
C ALA A 7 -8.14 -5.01 -0.10
N ARG A 8 -9.05 -5.88 0.31
CA ARG A 8 -10.02 -6.49 -0.61
C ARG A 8 -10.91 -5.44 -1.27
N GLY A 9 -11.17 -5.61 -2.57
CA GLY A 9 -11.92 -4.65 -3.39
C GLY A 9 -13.41 -4.55 -3.06
N ASP A 10 -13.97 -5.51 -2.33
CA ASP A 10 -15.39 -5.56 -1.96
C ASP A 10 -15.66 -5.07 -0.52
N LEU A 11 -14.65 -4.54 0.17
CA LEU A 11 -14.86 -3.90 1.47
C LEU A 11 -15.65 -2.59 1.30
N PRO A 12 -16.57 -2.26 2.24
CA PRO A 12 -17.27 -0.98 2.22
C PRO A 12 -16.31 0.21 2.19
N ARG A 13 -16.64 1.23 1.39
CA ARG A 13 -15.77 2.41 1.19
C ARG A 13 -15.42 3.11 2.51
N GLU A 14 -16.38 3.18 3.41
CA GLU A 14 -16.19 3.76 4.74
C GLU A 14 -15.11 2.99 5.54
N THR A 15 -15.17 1.66 5.53
CA THR A 15 -14.18 0.80 6.19
C THR A 15 -12.79 1.03 5.60
N LEU A 16 -12.68 1.10 4.27
CA LEU A 16 -11.40 1.39 3.59
C LEU A 16 -10.84 2.76 4.01
N THR A 17 -11.68 3.79 4.08
CA THR A 17 -11.26 5.14 4.51
C THR A 17 -10.81 5.16 5.97
N ARG A 18 -11.55 4.48 6.87
CA ARG A 18 -11.19 4.38 8.29
C ARG A 18 -9.87 3.63 8.49
N LEU A 19 -9.66 2.54 7.76
CA LEU A 19 -8.40 1.79 7.79
C LEU A 19 -7.23 2.64 7.30
N ALA A 20 -7.32 3.23 6.10
CA ALA A 20 -6.26 4.09 5.57
C ALA A 20 -5.95 5.25 6.53
N GLY A 21 -6.98 5.89 7.09
CA GLY A 21 -6.82 6.95 8.09
C GLY A 21 -6.15 6.48 9.38
N ALA A 22 -6.39 5.24 9.83
CA ALA A 22 -5.73 4.68 11.01
C ALA A 22 -4.22 4.46 10.78
N PHE A 23 -3.84 3.90 9.63
CA PHE A 23 -2.42 3.72 9.27
C PHE A 23 -1.68 5.05 9.18
N LEU A 24 -2.27 6.05 8.52
CA LEU A 24 -1.67 7.38 8.36
C LEU A 24 -1.54 8.17 9.67
N LYS A 25 -2.31 7.84 10.70
CA LYS A 25 -2.23 8.46 12.03
C LYS A 25 -1.20 7.81 12.96
N LEU A 26 -0.62 6.67 12.59
CA LEU A 26 0.45 6.06 13.37
C LEU A 26 1.64 7.03 13.44
N SER A 27 2.18 7.19 14.65
CA SER A 27 3.23 8.16 14.92
C SER A 27 4.14 7.61 16.00
N ALA A 28 5.45 7.61 15.74
CA ALA A 28 6.44 7.11 16.70
C ALA A 28 6.45 7.91 18.02
N ILE A 29 5.89 9.13 18.05
CA ILE A 29 5.75 9.92 19.28
C ILE A 29 4.88 9.18 20.31
N ASN A 30 3.88 8.43 19.86
CA ASN A 30 3.07 7.56 20.72
C ASN A 30 3.81 6.22 20.95
N PRO A 31 4.14 5.85 22.21
CA PRO A 31 4.86 4.61 22.51
C PRO A 31 4.16 3.33 22.02
N GLU A 32 2.83 3.28 22.02
CA GLU A 32 2.08 2.12 21.53
C GLU A 32 2.11 2.02 20.01
N HIS A 33 1.99 3.15 19.31
CA HIS A 33 2.14 3.18 17.86
C HIS A 33 3.56 2.80 17.44
N ARG A 34 4.58 3.19 18.22
CA ARG A 34 5.98 2.83 17.97
C ARG A 34 6.20 1.32 17.93
N LYS A 35 5.50 0.54 18.77
CA LYS A 35 5.58 -0.92 18.74
C LYS A 35 5.10 -1.48 17.40
N ILE A 36 3.97 -0.97 16.89
CA ILE A 36 3.41 -1.37 15.59
C ILE A 36 4.35 -0.99 14.44
N LEU A 37 4.84 0.26 14.45
CA LEU A 37 5.77 0.77 13.45
C LEU A 37 7.10 0.00 13.43
N ALA A 38 7.61 -0.38 14.61
CA ALA A 38 8.83 -1.18 14.74
C ALA A 38 8.70 -2.59 14.12
N LEU A 39 7.54 -3.25 14.27
CA LEU A 39 7.27 -4.54 13.61
C LEU A 39 7.37 -4.43 12.09
N GLN A 40 7.06 -3.25 11.56
CA GLN A 40 7.04 -2.96 10.12
C GLN A 40 8.36 -2.33 9.65
N ARG A 41 9.32 -2.10 10.57
CA ARG A 41 10.58 -1.39 10.33
C ARG A 41 10.36 -0.05 9.61
N ALA A 42 9.28 0.64 9.98
CA ALA A 42 8.84 1.89 9.37
C ALA A 42 8.76 3.01 10.41
N GLU A 43 8.87 4.25 9.97
CA GLU A 43 8.65 5.43 10.83
C GLU A 43 7.24 6.01 10.69
N GLY A 44 6.53 5.61 9.64
CA GLY A 44 5.17 6.04 9.34
C GLY A 44 4.66 5.40 8.04
N TYR A 45 3.45 5.77 7.66
CA TYR A 45 2.82 5.33 6.41
C TYR A 45 2.53 6.52 5.51
N VAL A 46 2.56 6.27 4.20
CA VAL A 46 2.18 7.23 3.16
C VAL A 46 1.08 6.64 2.29
N LEU A 47 0.32 7.51 1.61
CA LEU A 47 -0.62 7.06 0.60
C LEU A 47 0.15 6.44 -0.57
N ALA A 48 -0.31 5.26 -1.00
CA ALA A 48 0.16 4.62 -2.21
C ALA A 48 -0.84 4.90 -3.35
N LEU A 49 -0.33 5.34 -4.49
CA LEU A 49 -1.11 5.59 -5.70
C LEU A 49 -0.75 4.54 -6.76
N PRO A 50 -1.69 4.18 -7.65
CA PRO A 50 -1.38 3.25 -8.75
C PRO A 50 -0.18 3.69 -9.60
N GLY A 51 0.04 5.00 -9.73
CA GLY A 51 1.19 5.59 -10.44
C GLY A 51 2.55 5.19 -9.87
N ASP A 52 2.64 4.95 -8.56
CA ASP A 52 3.90 4.64 -7.87
C ASP A 52 4.48 3.27 -8.28
N PHE A 53 3.63 2.41 -8.86
CA PHE A 53 3.98 1.02 -9.23
C PHE A 53 4.17 0.82 -10.73
N LYS A 54 3.98 1.86 -11.56
CA LYS A 54 4.08 1.75 -13.02
C LYS A 54 5.40 1.16 -13.51
N GLY A 55 6.53 1.55 -12.91
CA GLY A 55 7.84 1.04 -13.30
C GLY A 55 7.97 -0.47 -13.11
N ILE A 56 7.49 -0.99 -11.96
CA ILE A 56 7.54 -2.41 -11.63
C ILE A 56 6.53 -3.18 -12.50
N GLU A 57 5.35 -2.61 -12.76
CA GLU A 57 4.36 -3.20 -13.66
C GLU A 57 4.92 -3.34 -15.08
N SER A 58 5.52 -2.29 -15.64
CA SER A 58 6.13 -2.33 -16.98
C SER A 58 7.22 -3.38 -17.08
N ALA A 59 8.14 -3.42 -16.11
CA ALA A 59 9.20 -4.42 -16.07
C ALA A 59 8.65 -5.85 -16.01
N ALA A 60 7.61 -6.10 -15.20
CA ALA A 60 6.96 -7.41 -15.12
C ALA A 60 6.27 -7.81 -16.44
N ARG A 61 5.68 -6.86 -17.16
CA ARG A 61 5.07 -7.09 -18.48
C ARG A 61 6.11 -7.39 -19.55
N GLU A 62 7.22 -6.66 -19.57
CA GLU A 62 8.34 -6.86 -20.50
C GLU A 62 9.02 -8.22 -20.26
N ALA A 63 9.19 -8.60 -18.99
CA ALA A 63 9.72 -9.89 -18.59
C ALA A 63 8.73 -11.06 -18.80
N GLY A 64 7.52 -10.81 -19.28
CA GLY A 64 6.48 -11.84 -19.47
C GLY A 64 5.91 -12.43 -18.18
N LEU A 65 6.19 -11.82 -17.03
CA LEU A 65 5.71 -12.26 -15.71
C LEU A 65 4.26 -11.84 -15.44
N LEU A 66 3.77 -10.83 -16.17
CA LEU A 66 2.39 -10.34 -16.06
C LEU A 66 1.72 -10.32 -17.44
N LYS A 67 0.56 -10.98 -17.56
CA LYS A 67 -0.23 -10.99 -18.80
C LYS A 67 -0.60 -9.56 -19.18
N LYS A 68 -0.42 -9.19 -20.46
CA LYS A 68 -0.98 -7.94 -21.01
C LYS A 68 -2.49 -7.94 -20.75
N MET A 69 -3.00 -6.88 -20.14
CA MET A 69 -4.46 -6.73 -20.05
C MET A 69 -5.02 -6.68 -21.47
N PRO A 70 -6.16 -7.32 -21.77
CA PRO A 70 -6.78 -7.18 -23.07
C PRO A 70 -7.00 -5.69 -23.34
N THR A 71 -6.53 -5.23 -24.50
CA THR A 71 -6.83 -3.89 -25.00
C THR A 71 -8.35 -3.80 -25.10
N GLN A 72 -8.94 -2.86 -24.34
CA GLN A 72 -10.36 -2.55 -24.47
C GLN A 72 -10.60 -1.74 -25.74
#